data_AF-A0A534IT79-F1
#
_entry.id   AF-A0A534IT79-F1
#
_cell.length_a   1.000
_cell.length_b   1.000
_cell.length_c   1.000
_cell.angle_alpha   90.00
_cell.angle_beta   90.00
_cell.angle_gamma   90.00
#
_symmetry.space_group_name_H-M   'P 1'
#
loop_
_entity.id
_entity.type
_entity.pdbx_description
1 polymer ?
#
loop_
_entity_poly.entity_id
_entity_poly.type
_entity_poly.pdbx_seq_one_letter_code
_entity_poly.pdbx_strand_id
1 'polypeptide(L)'
;MIGAPPPLDGPRVTLDQASFRALASEVRVEVLKKLDERRMTVTDLANALDLSKPTLLEHLEKLQAAELVKRIDEGRKWIYYDLTGRGKKILHPERVTIVVSLCLSMFLAAAGIFALASGLTSGMFAAPGYGVTGGPQPMGSSVS
;
A
#
# COMPACT_ATOMS: atom_id res chain seq x y z
N MET A 1 -30.19 -15.86 20.05
CA MET A 1 -28.98 -15.86 19.21
C MET A 1 -28.65 -14.41 18.87
N ILE A 2 -27.71 -13.80 19.61
CA ILE A 2 -27.30 -12.40 19.40
C ILE A 2 -26.33 -12.41 18.22
N GLY A 3 -26.74 -11.79 17.11
CA GLY A 3 -26.01 -11.80 15.84
C GLY A 3 -24.58 -11.29 16.02
N ALA A 4 -23.63 -11.99 15.39
CA ALA A 4 -22.25 -11.55 15.31
C ALA A 4 -22.20 -10.14 14.67
N PRO A 5 -21.43 -9.21 15.25
CA PRO A 5 -21.31 -7.87 14.69
C PRO A 5 -20.78 -7.95 13.24
N PRO A 6 -21.31 -7.13 12.31
CA PRO A 6 -20.91 -7.16 10.91
C PRO A 6 -19.39 -6.94 10.78
N PRO A 7 -18.73 -7.64 9.85
CA PRO A 7 -17.31 -7.43 9.59
C PRO A 7 -17.10 -6.01 9.06
N LEU A 8 -16.49 -5.16 9.90
CA LEU A 8 -16.07 -3.81 9.49
C LEU A 8 -14.93 -3.93 8.46
N ASP A 9 -15.28 -3.87 7.18
CA ASP A 9 -14.37 -3.81 6.03
C ASP A 9 -13.83 -2.38 5.84
N GLY A 10 -12.98 -1.97 6.78
CA GLY A 10 -12.12 -0.80 6.62
C GLY A 10 -10.65 -1.22 6.68
N PRO A 11 -9.70 -0.39 6.23
CA PRO A 11 -8.28 -0.58 6.51
C PRO A 11 -8.08 -0.50 8.03
N ARG A 12 -8.24 -1.63 8.71
CA ARG A 12 -8.05 -1.73 10.16
C ARG A 12 -6.56 -1.63 10.41
N VAL A 13 -6.11 -0.43 10.71
CA VAL A 13 -4.90 -0.25 11.50
C VAL A 13 -5.23 -0.89 12.84
N THR A 14 -4.83 -2.16 13.03
CA THR A 14 -4.97 -2.86 14.31
C THR A 14 -4.06 -2.16 15.31
N LEU A 15 -4.56 -1.07 15.90
CA LEU A 15 -3.96 -0.39 17.03
C LEU A 15 -4.15 -1.31 18.24
N ASP A 16 -3.09 -2.00 18.61
CA ASP A 16 -3.00 -2.71 19.88
C ASP A 16 -3.14 -1.71 21.03
N GLN A 17 -3.56 -2.21 22.19
CA GLN A 17 -3.78 -1.38 23.37
C GLN A 17 -2.52 -0.59 23.78
N ALA A 18 -1.32 -1.14 23.53
CA ALA A 18 -0.06 -0.47 23.83
C ALA A 18 0.19 0.70 22.86
N SER A 19 -0.06 0.52 21.56
CA SER A 19 -0.03 1.63 20.57
C SER A 19 -1.00 2.75 20.92
N PHE A 20 -2.25 2.44 21.27
CA PHE A 20 -3.23 3.46 21.64
C PHE A 20 -2.81 4.21 22.91
N ARG A 21 -2.34 3.48 23.93
CA ARG A 21 -1.82 4.08 25.17
C ARG A 21 -0.57 4.91 24.93
N ALA A 22 0.29 4.49 24.01
CA ALA A 22 1.48 5.25 23.60
C ALA A 22 1.11 6.52 22.84
N LEU A 23 -0.01 6.56 22.13
CA LEU A 23 -0.48 7.75 21.41
C LEU A 23 -1.36 8.68 22.26
N ALA A 24 -1.88 8.20 23.40
CA ALA A 24 -2.71 8.99 24.31
C ALA A 24 -2.01 10.18 25.00
N SER A 25 -0.78 10.50 24.62
CA SER A 25 -0.03 11.66 25.14
C SER A 25 0.37 12.56 23.99
N GLU A 26 0.02 13.83 24.12
CA GLU A 26 0.33 14.88 23.16
C GLU A 26 1.83 14.97 22.86
N VAL A 27 2.67 15.01 23.91
CA VAL A 27 4.13 15.00 23.78
C VAL A 27 4.62 13.81 22.96
N ARG A 28 4.10 12.60 23.19
CA ARG A 28 4.51 11.41 22.43
C ARG A 28 4.12 11.50 20.96
N VAL A 29 2.97 12.08 20.65
CA VAL A 29 2.54 12.34 19.27
C VAL A 29 3.46 13.37 18.60
N GLU A 30 3.86 14.43 19.31
CA GLU A 30 4.82 15.42 18.79
C GLU A 30 6.19 14.81 18.52
N VAL A 31 6.69 13.94 19.40
CA VAL A 31 7.93 13.17 19.18
C VAL A 31 7.83 12.38 17.88
N LEU A 32 6.71 11.68 17.64
CA LEU A 32 6.51 10.92 16.40
C LEU A 32 6.45 11.82 15.16
N LYS A 33 5.81 13.00 15.25
CA LYS A 33 5.78 13.98 14.15
C LYS A 33 7.18 14.48 13.79
N LYS A 34 7.99 14.82 14.80
CA LYS A 34 9.38 15.28 14.58
C LYS A 34 10.25 14.18 13.98
N LEU A 35 10.06 12.93 14.41
CA LEU A 35 10.76 11.77 13.86
C LEU A 35 10.28 11.38 12.45
N ASP A 36 9.05 11.73 12.07
CA ASP A 36 8.53 11.50 10.72
C ASP A 36 9.19 12.42 9.68
N GLU A 37 9.48 13.66 10.05
CA GLU A 37 10.23 14.60 9.21
C GLU A 37 11.67 14.13 8.97
N ARG A 38 12.38 13.75 10.04
CA ARG A 38 13.75 13.25 9.98
C ARG A 38 14.14 12.44 11.22
N ARG A 39 15.10 11.53 11.07
CA ARG A 39 15.78 10.91 12.22
C ARG A 39 16.47 11.99 13.07
N MET A 40 16.30 11.93 14.39
CA MET A 40 16.83 12.92 15.34
C MET A 40 17.48 12.22 16.53
N THR A 41 18.41 12.91 17.21
CA THR A 41 18.98 12.42 18.48
C THR A 41 18.08 12.83 19.66
N VAL A 42 18.30 12.21 20.83
CA VAL A 42 17.61 12.60 22.07
C VAL A 42 17.82 14.08 22.39
N THR A 43 19.04 14.59 22.15
CA THR A 43 19.34 16.00 22.43
C THR A 43 18.58 16.93 21.48
N ASP A 44 18.49 16.58 20.20
CA ASP A 44 17.76 17.39 19.21
C ASP A 44 16.26 17.41 19.52
N LEU A 45 15.69 16.26 19.86
CA LEU A 45 14.27 16.14 20.24
C LEU A 45 13.97 16.89 21.55
N ALA A 46 14.84 16.79 22.55
CA ALA A 46 14.67 17.47 23.83
C ALA A 46 14.65 18.98 23.63
N ASN A 47 15.56 19.51 22.81
CA ASN A 47 15.60 20.93 22.47
C ASN A 47 14.40 21.36 21.62
N ALA A 48 13.94 20.52 20.69
CA ALA A 48 12.82 20.86 19.80
C ALA A 48 11.45 20.88 20.51
N LEU A 49 11.30 20.11 21.59
CA LEU A 49 10.07 19.96 22.37
C LEU A 49 10.11 20.72 23.71
N ASP A 50 11.21 21.42 24.00
CA ASP A 50 11.49 22.09 25.28
C ASP A 50 11.31 21.16 26.50
N LEU A 51 11.83 19.93 26.37
CA LEU A 51 11.74 18.88 27.39
C LEU A 51 13.11 18.54 27.95
N SER A 52 13.11 18.09 29.21
CA SER A 52 14.32 17.53 29.80
C SER A 52 14.67 16.18 29.13
N LYS A 53 15.97 15.91 28.97
CA LYS A 53 16.49 14.64 28.42
C LYS A 53 15.92 13.39 29.13
N PRO A 54 15.85 13.31 30.48
CA PRO A 54 15.27 12.14 31.13
C PRO A 54 13.78 11.96 30.86
N THR A 55 13.00 13.05 30.82
CA THR A 55 11.57 12.99 30.47
C THR A 55 11.36 12.47 29.05
N LEU A 56 12.18 12.94 28.10
CA LEU A 56 12.11 12.46 26.73
C LEU A 56 12.49 10.98 26.60
N LEU A 57 13.50 10.51 27.34
CA LEU A 57 13.87 9.09 27.35
C LEU A 57 12.71 8.21 27.84
N GLU A 58 12.01 8.62 28.90
CA GLU A 58 10.82 7.89 29.39
C GLU A 58 9.70 7.82 28.31
N HIS A 59 9.49 8.91 27.57
CA HIS A 59 8.56 8.91 26.45
C HIS A 59 9.00 8.00 25.31
N LEU A 60 10.29 8.01 24.96
CA LEU A 60 10.87 7.14 23.93
C LEU A 60 10.83 5.66 24.31
N GLU A 61 10.97 5.31 25.59
CA GLU A 61 10.80 3.94 26.08
C GLU A 61 9.38 3.43 25.88
N LYS A 62 8.37 4.25 26.22
CA LYS A 62 6.95 3.91 26.01
C LYS A 62 6.63 3.77 24.52
N LEU A 63 7.21 4.61 23.66
CA LEU A 63 7.06 4.52 22.21
C LEU A 63 7.77 3.31 21.61
N GLN A 64 8.93 2.90 22.17
CA GLN A 64 9.63 1.68 21.79
C GLN A 64 8.88 0.42 22.23
N ALA A 65 8.27 0.43 23.43
CA ALA A 65 7.47 -0.68 23.93
C ALA A 65 6.23 -0.94 23.05
N ALA A 66 5.68 0.10 22.43
CA ALA A 66 4.63 0.00 21.43
C ALA A 66 5.15 -0.22 19.99
N GLU A 67 6.46 -0.43 19.83
CA GLU A 67 7.13 -0.66 18.53
C GLU A 67 6.90 0.46 17.49
N LEU A 68 6.63 1.68 17.95
CA LEU A 68 6.39 2.86 17.11
C LEU A 68 7.70 3.56 16.71
N VAL A 69 8.72 3.46 17.55
CA VAL A 69 10.04 4.08 17.34
C VAL A 69 11.13 3.01 17.47
N LYS A 70 12.20 3.14 16.66
CA LYS A 70 13.40 2.31 16.76
C LYS A 70 14.61 3.15 17.14
N ARG A 71 15.46 2.58 17.99
CA ARG A 71 16.79 3.12 18.32
C ARG A 71 17.79 2.61 17.30
N ILE A 72 18.48 3.52 16.62
CA ILE A 72 19.56 3.21 15.67
C ILE A 72 20.89 3.52 16.35
N ASP A 73 21.65 2.48 16.63
CA ASP A 73 23.00 2.55 17.17
C ASP A 73 23.99 2.07 16.09
N GLU A 74 24.61 3.01 15.38
CA GLU A 74 25.59 2.72 14.32
C GLU A 74 27.02 2.58 14.89
N GLY A 75 27.20 2.36 16.20
CA GLY A 75 28.52 2.29 16.84
C GLY A 75 29.24 3.64 16.91
N ARG A 76 28.51 4.75 16.69
CA ARG A 76 29.01 6.12 16.81
C ARG A 76 28.60 6.70 18.16
N LYS A 77 29.24 7.81 18.55
CA LYS A 77 28.93 8.54 19.79
C LYS A 77 27.45 9.00 19.90
N TRP A 78 26.72 9.04 18.79
CA TRP A 78 25.37 9.60 18.72
C TRP A 78 24.35 8.51 18.38
N ILE A 79 23.36 8.37 19.25
CA ILE A 79 22.23 7.46 19.10
C ILE A 79 21.10 8.24 18.43
N TYR A 80 20.62 7.71 17.31
CA TYR A 80 19.50 8.29 16.59
C TYR A 80 18.23 7.50 16.85
N TYR A 81 17.11 8.20 16.88
CA TYR A 81 15.79 7.60 16.91
C TYR A 81 15.14 7.82 15.54
N ASP A 82 14.40 6.82 15.09
CA ASP A 82 13.72 6.82 13.81
C ASP A 82 12.34 6.19 13.95
N LEU A 83 11.40 6.62 13.11
CA LEU A 83 10.02 6.17 13.13
C LEU A 83 9.90 4.81 12.45
N THR A 84 9.21 3.85 13.07
CA THR A 84 8.99 2.53 12.43
C THR A 84 7.96 2.64 11.31
N GLY A 85 7.92 1.65 10.42
CA GLY A 85 6.88 1.57 9.38
C GLY A 85 5.47 1.50 9.97
N ARG A 86 5.31 0.97 11.19
CA ARG A 86 4.04 1.01 11.94
C ARG A 86 3.72 2.42 12.43
N GLY A 87 4.66 3.11 13.06
CA GLY A 87 4.49 4.50 13.48
C GLY A 87 4.09 5.43 12.33
N LYS A 88 4.72 5.27 11.16
CA LYS A 88 4.38 6.04 9.94
C LYS A 88 2.95 5.80 9.45
N LYS A 89 2.50 4.54 9.43
CA LYS A 89 1.13 4.19 9.01
C LYS A 89 0.06 4.75 9.94
N ILE A 90 0.37 4.85 11.24
CA ILE A 90 -0.57 5.39 12.23
C ILE A 90 -0.64 6.91 12.14
N LEU A 91 0.49 7.57 11.87
CA LEU A 91 0.53 9.03 11.74
C LEU A 91 -0.08 9.52 10.41
N HIS A 92 0.10 8.78 9.31
CA HIS A 92 -0.40 9.15 7.98
C HIS A 92 -1.23 8.04 7.35
N PRO A 93 -2.49 7.81 7.80
CA PRO A 93 -3.38 6.85 7.15
C PRO A 93 -3.76 7.26 5.71
N GLU A 94 -3.74 8.56 5.39
CA GLU A 94 -4.20 9.07 4.08
C GLU A 94 -3.23 8.79 2.92
N ARG A 95 -1.91 8.79 3.17
CA ARG A 95 -0.90 8.53 2.12
C ARG A 95 -1.02 7.13 1.52
N VAL A 96 -1.36 6.13 2.35
CA VAL A 96 -1.46 4.74 1.89
C VAL A 96 -2.69 4.56 1.00
N THR A 97 -3.82 5.14 1.38
CA THR A 97 -5.06 5.09 0.58
C THR A 97 -4.89 5.75 -0.78
N ILE A 98 -4.22 6.92 -0.86
CA ILE A 98 -3.94 7.62 -2.12
C ILE A 98 -3.09 6.75 -3.07
N VAL A 99 -1.96 6.21 -2.59
CA VAL A 99 -1.05 5.40 -3.43
C VAL A 99 -1.71 4.10 -3.90
N VAL A 100 -2.45 3.42 -3.02
CA VAL A 100 -3.15 2.17 -3.37
C VAL A 100 -4.19 2.41 -4.47
N SER A 101 -4.99 3.46 -4.36
CA SER A 101 -6.00 3.80 -5.39
C SER A 101 -5.36 4.16 -6.74
N LEU A 102 -4.22 4.86 -6.72
CA LEU A 102 -3.46 5.22 -7.93
C LEU A 102 -2.85 3.99 -8.62
N CYS A 103 -2.27 3.07 -7.85
CA CYS A 103 -1.73 1.83 -8.41
C CYS A 103 -2.84 0.95 -8.99
N LEU A 104 -3.97 0.83 -8.28
CA LEU A 104 -5.11 0.02 -8.72
C LEU A 104 -5.69 0.51 -10.05
N SER A 105 -5.87 1.83 -10.19
CA SER A 105 -6.36 2.42 -11.44
C SER A 105 -5.37 2.23 -12.58
N MET A 106 -4.07 2.41 -12.34
CA MET A 106 -3.03 2.16 -13.33
C MET A 106 -3.00 0.69 -13.78
N PHE A 107 -3.21 -0.23 -12.85
CA PHE A 107 -3.25 -1.66 -13.14
C PHE A 107 -4.47 -2.05 -13.99
N LEU A 108 -5.65 -1.53 -13.65
CA LEU A 108 -6.88 -1.71 -14.42
C LEU A 108 -6.76 -1.14 -15.84
N ALA A 109 -6.17 0.05 -15.97
CA ALA A 109 -5.93 0.66 -17.27
C ALA A 109 -4.95 -0.17 -18.12
N ALA A 110 -3.84 -0.61 -17.54
CA ALA A 110 -2.85 -1.44 -18.23
C ALA A 110 -3.44 -2.79 -18.66
N ALA A 111 -4.21 -3.45 -17.79
CA ALA A 111 -4.89 -4.71 -18.11
C ALA A 111 -5.94 -4.52 -19.21
N GLY A 112 -6.70 -3.41 -19.19
CA GLY A 112 -7.66 -3.06 -20.24
C GLY A 112 -7.00 -2.82 -21.60
N ILE A 113 -5.89 -2.07 -21.63
CA ILE A 113 -5.12 -1.81 -22.85
C ILE A 113 -4.52 -3.12 -23.40
N PHE A 114 -3.98 -3.97 -22.52
CA PHE A 114 -3.41 -5.27 -22.90
C PHE A 114 -4.47 -6.23 -23.47
N ALA A 115 -5.66 -6.26 -22.88
CA ALA A 115 -6.78 -7.06 -23.39
C ALA A 115 -7.24 -6.61 -24.78
N LEU A 116 -7.32 -5.29 -25.01
CA LEU A 116 -7.65 -4.72 -26.32
C LEU A 116 -6.57 -5.06 -27.36
N ALA A 117 -5.29 -4.89 -27.02
CA ALA A 117 -4.18 -5.16 -27.93
C ALA A 117 -4.08 -6.65 -28.31
N SER A 118 -4.27 -7.57 -27.36
CA SER A 118 -4.23 -9.02 -27.62
C SER A 118 -5.46 -9.53 -28.39
N GLY A 119 -6.63 -8.91 -28.19
CA GLY A 119 -7.84 -9.17 -28.97
C GLY A 119 -7.72 -8.73 -30.44
N LEU A 120 -7.02 -7.62 -30.70
CA LEU A 120 -6.70 -7.16 -32.06
C LEU A 120 -5.80 -8.15 -32.82
N THR A 121 -4.84 -8.80 -32.14
CA THR A 121 -3.97 -9.81 -32.76
C THR A 121 -4.70 -11.13 -33.04
N SER A 122 -5.67 -11.51 -32.21
CA SER A 122 -6.44 -12.76 -32.39
C SER A 122 -7.65 -12.61 -33.33
N GLY A 123 -8.10 -11.37 -33.60
CA GLY A 123 -9.14 -11.09 -34.61
C GLY A 123 -8.67 -11.14 -36.08
N MET A 124 -7.37 -11.18 -36.35
CA MET A 124 -6.83 -11.21 -37.73
C MET A 124 -6.51 -12.62 -38.27
N PHE A 125 -6.72 -13.70 -37.51
CA PHE A 125 -6.41 -15.08 -37.97
C PHE A 125 -7.62 -16.03 -38.03
N ALA A 126 -8.80 -15.52 -38.40
CA ALA A 126 -9.93 -16.36 -38.82
C ALA A 126 -10.15 -16.19 -40.33
N ALA A 127 -9.26 -16.76 -41.15
CA ALA A 127 -9.51 -16.92 -42.58
C ALA A 127 -10.55 -18.02 -42.78
N PRO A 128 -11.72 -17.75 -43.39
CA PRO A 128 -12.66 -18.81 -43.73
C PRO A 128 -12.07 -19.64 -44.87
N GLY A 129 -11.82 -20.92 -44.61
CA GLY A 129 -11.39 -21.87 -45.62
C GLY A 129 -12.42 -21.98 -46.73
N TYR A 130 -12.03 -21.61 -47.95
CA TYR A 130 -12.80 -21.89 -49.16
C TYR A 130 -12.77 -23.41 -49.42
N GLY A 131 -13.79 -24.11 -48.90
CA GLY A 131 -14.12 -25.47 -49.34
C GLY A 131 -14.76 -25.41 -50.73
N VAL A 132 -13.95 -25.45 -51.79
CA VAL A 132 -14.43 -25.69 -53.16
C VAL A 132 -14.91 -27.14 -53.25
N THR A 133 -16.21 -27.34 -53.09
CA THR A 133 -16.92 -28.57 -53.46
C THR A 133 -18.06 -28.19 -54.40
N GLY A 134 -17.98 -28.62 -55.65
CA GLY A 134 -19.04 -28.41 -56.65
C GLY A 134 -18.52 -28.36 -58.08
N GLY A 135 -18.10 -29.50 -58.62
CA GLY A 135 -17.84 -29.64 -60.06
C GLY A 135 -19.15 -29.59 -60.86
N PRO A 136 -19.19 -29.01 -62.07
CA PRO A 136 -20.39 -29.06 -62.91
C PRO A 136 -20.57 -30.48 -63.50
N GLN A 137 -21.74 -31.08 -63.25
CA GLN A 137 -22.17 -32.28 -63.98
C GLN A 137 -22.49 -31.94 -65.44
N PRO A 138 -22.18 -32.84 -66.41
CA PRO A 138 -22.53 -32.62 -67.82
C PRO A 138 -24.03 -32.83 -68.04
N MET A 139 -24.71 -31.78 -68.49
CA MET A 139 -26.10 -31.81 -68.91
C MET A 139 -26.16 -32.28 -70.37
N GLY A 140 -26.60 -33.50 -70.61
CA GLY A 140 -26.95 -33.99 -71.94
C GLY A 140 -28.42 -33.71 -72.24
N SER A 141 -28.71 -33.25 -73.46
CA SER A 141 -29.93 -33.64 -74.19
C SER A 141 -29.81 -33.29 -75.68
N SER A 142 -29.86 -34.35 -76.47
CA SER A 142 -30.24 -34.49 -77.87
C SER A 142 -31.29 -33.50 -78.38
N VAL A 143 -31.13 -32.99 -79.62
CA VAL A 143 -32.23 -32.93 -80.61
C VAL A 143 -31.68 -32.97 -82.05
N SER A 144 -32.27 -33.89 -82.84
CA SER A 144 -32.48 -34.00 -84.30
C SER A 144 -31.37 -33.69 -85.31
#